data_AF-A0A6A6GEA6-F1
#
_entry.id   AF-A0A6A6GEA6-F1
#
_cell.length_a   1.000
_cell.length_b   1.000
_cell.length_c   1.000
_cell.angle_alpha   90.00
_cell.angle_beta   90.00
_cell.angle_gamma   90.00
#
_symmetry.space_group_name_H-M   'P 1'
#
loop_
_entity.id
_entity.type
_entity.pdbx_description
1 polymer ?
#
loop_
_entity_poly.entity_id
_entity_poly.type
_entity_poly.pdbx_seq_one_letter_code
_entity_poly.pdbx_strand_id
1 'polypeptide(L)'
;MAIMSGRKNHVRSFQFDALPDEILVEVISHLDATPPLSESDTRRLPHEEMFLQPCPPIKMLSRTSKRWRRVTLPVLFRHLYIDLDNLIVRTIGTQDDPLEHTRFFDSHHDQLFLNQLQVMLTDLTTLSITPYARSLLVLSRASAVYHALRKVIDSAMPQFWRSLLSTFPELQRIVLLAPFLGLASLTSCVDSSFLASAQYHSDHFSILELTINPTTPVITSNRDTSDYGLATKSPTDFRFKLSSLMHMRSWTHIGLNEGNIGELAEQYEHEASATTSLLPFLFPPCCLQQNAEHSHRWAHLRDNMTFLDSFAYTALCVPPGQIPSSRYTTGVHPFKFVRKLDMKLLPDLRDAVQMMNDLEDEDEVEDFLRQHDDDVATIYADLRSDMTWFCNDEGWRWGTLVSDDHEWYRRCRGLVEAFEESQLDGFEVEFMETFEDPATRVWAREWRVVEDEGDEGVRKKVVFRDQVALDPGRERFDDVGDLDLHYLQPSEDAFREYEEYLATDPAAWDSD
;
A
#
# COMPACT_ATOMS: atom_id res chain seq x y z
N MET A 1 -76.16 -3.90 -34.87
CA MET A 1 -75.72 -3.34 -33.58
C MET A 1 -74.73 -4.33 -32.97
N ALA A 2 -73.43 -4.17 -33.26
CA ALA A 2 -72.37 -5.09 -32.84
C ALA A 2 -71.47 -4.38 -31.83
N ILE A 3 -71.46 -4.87 -30.59
CA ILE A 3 -70.67 -4.33 -29.49
C ILE A 3 -69.26 -4.92 -29.62
N MET A 4 -68.31 -4.13 -30.12
CA MET A 4 -66.89 -4.45 -30.06
C MET A 4 -66.40 -4.31 -28.62
N SER A 5 -66.37 -5.43 -27.90
CA SER A 5 -65.71 -5.57 -26.60
C SER A 5 -64.19 -5.49 -26.79
N GLY A 6 -63.63 -4.32 -26.48
CA GLY A 6 -62.18 -4.11 -26.47
C GLY A 6 -61.53 -4.93 -25.35
N ARG A 7 -60.79 -5.98 -25.73
CA ARG A 7 -59.86 -6.68 -24.83
C ARG A 7 -58.79 -5.68 -24.37
N LYS A 8 -58.93 -5.16 -23.16
CA LYS A 8 -57.84 -4.48 -22.46
C LYS A 8 -56.75 -5.51 -22.21
N ASN A 9 -55.65 -5.42 -22.96
CA ASN A 9 -54.43 -6.15 -22.63
C ASN A 9 -53.97 -5.65 -21.25
N HIS A 10 -54.29 -6.42 -20.21
CA HIS A 10 -53.65 -6.26 -18.91
C HIS A 10 -52.20 -6.65 -19.07
N VAL A 11 -51.36 -5.69 -19.45
CA VAL A 11 -49.93 -5.77 -19.21
C VAL A 11 -49.80 -5.96 -17.71
N ARG A 12 -49.43 -7.18 -17.28
CA ARG A 12 -49.11 -7.46 -15.88
C ARG A 12 -47.88 -6.62 -15.57
N SER A 13 -48.07 -5.41 -15.05
CA SER A 13 -46.95 -4.61 -14.56
C SER A 13 -46.37 -5.38 -13.38
N PHE A 14 -45.13 -5.82 -13.54
CA PHE A 14 -44.39 -6.43 -12.44
C PHE A 14 -44.30 -5.43 -11.29
N GLN A 15 -44.86 -5.78 -10.13
CA GLN A 15 -44.82 -4.92 -8.95
C GLN A 15 -43.58 -5.29 -8.14
N PHE A 16 -42.54 -4.47 -8.22
CA PHE A 16 -41.33 -4.65 -7.40
C PHE A 16 -41.63 -4.68 -5.90
N ASP A 17 -42.69 -3.99 -5.46
CA ASP A 17 -43.14 -4.00 -4.06
C ASP A 17 -43.68 -5.36 -3.59
N ALA A 18 -43.94 -6.32 -4.49
CA ALA A 18 -44.37 -7.66 -4.14
C ALA A 18 -43.20 -8.65 -3.95
N LEU A 19 -41.98 -8.28 -4.33
CA LEU A 19 -40.80 -9.11 -4.10
C LEU A 19 -40.51 -9.25 -2.60
N PRO A 20 -39.97 -10.37 -2.10
CA PRO A 20 -39.43 -10.49 -0.74
C PRO A 20 -38.19 -9.63 -0.52
N ASP A 21 -37.87 -9.27 0.73
CA ASP A 21 -36.71 -8.40 1.06
C ASP A 21 -35.39 -9.08 0.66
N GLU A 22 -35.31 -10.40 0.69
CA GLU A 22 -34.13 -11.19 0.32
C GLU A 22 -33.75 -10.99 -1.15
N ILE A 23 -34.75 -10.99 -2.04
CA ILE A 23 -34.55 -10.74 -3.47
C ILE A 23 -34.14 -9.28 -3.71
N LEU A 24 -34.68 -8.35 -2.92
CA LEU A 24 -34.25 -6.94 -3.02
C LEU A 24 -32.78 -6.78 -2.60
N VAL A 25 -32.35 -7.48 -1.54
CA VAL A 25 -30.95 -7.47 -1.08
C VAL A 25 -30.03 -8.06 -2.15
N GLU A 26 -30.42 -9.15 -2.80
CA GLU A 26 -29.66 -9.74 -3.91
C GLU A 26 -29.58 -8.80 -5.12
N VAL A 27 -30.67 -8.13 -5.48
CA VAL A 27 -30.63 -7.09 -6.53
C VAL A 27 -29.70 -5.95 -6.13
N ILE A 28 -29.72 -5.52 -4.87
CA ILE A 28 -28.86 -4.45 -4.37
C ILE A 28 -27.39 -4.87 -4.33
N SER A 29 -27.06 -6.14 -4.06
CA SER A 29 -25.66 -6.58 -4.05
C SER A 29 -25.01 -6.51 -5.44
N HIS A 30 -25.80 -6.64 -6.51
CA HIS A 30 -25.34 -6.37 -7.88
C HIS A 30 -25.20 -4.88 -8.22
N LEU A 31 -25.79 -4.00 -7.41
CA LEU A 31 -25.63 -2.56 -7.51
C LEU A 31 -24.58 -2.03 -6.53
N ASP A 32 -24.05 -2.89 -5.64
CA ASP A 32 -22.97 -2.55 -4.72
C ASP A 32 -21.74 -2.25 -5.55
N ALA A 33 -21.19 -1.06 -5.37
CA ALA A 33 -19.92 -0.74 -5.99
C ALA A 33 -18.86 -1.63 -5.31
N THR A 34 -17.90 -2.11 -6.07
CA THR A 34 -16.66 -2.61 -5.46
C THR A 34 -16.13 -1.54 -4.52
N PRO A 35 -15.59 -1.91 -3.34
CA PRO A 35 -15.04 -0.95 -2.40
C PRO A 35 -14.14 0.04 -3.14
N PRO A 36 -14.25 1.36 -2.86
CA PRO A 36 -13.32 2.31 -3.43
C PRO A 36 -11.90 1.85 -3.09
N LEU A 37 -11.08 1.74 -4.13
CA LEU A 37 -9.79 1.04 -4.17
C LEU A 37 -9.87 -0.46 -3.87
N SER A 38 -9.81 -1.26 -4.94
CA SER A 38 -9.50 -2.68 -4.87
C SER A 38 -8.03 -2.93 -4.48
N GLU A 39 -7.66 -4.17 -4.13
CA GLU A 39 -6.26 -4.58 -3.86
C GLU A 39 -5.34 -4.32 -5.07
N SER A 40 -5.89 -4.22 -6.29
CA SER A 40 -5.14 -3.81 -7.48
C SER A 40 -5.02 -2.30 -7.63
N ASP A 41 -5.99 -1.52 -7.15
CA ASP A 41 -5.93 -0.06 -7.25
C ASP A 41 -4.96 0.53 -6.22
N THR A 42 -4.77 -0.13 -5.08
CA THR A 42 -3.76 0.27 -4.09
C THR A 42 -2.32 0.11 -4.59
N ARG A 43 -2.09 -0.47 -5.77
CA ARG A 43 -0.78 -0.59 -6.43
C ARG A 43 -0.55 0.43 -7.55
N ARG A 44 -1.55 1.25 -7.84
CA ARG A 44 -1.43 2.34 -8.82
C ARG A 44 -0.90 3.57 -8.14
N LEU A 45 -0.26 4.45 -8.89
CA LEU A 45 0.17 5.75 -8.38
C LEU A 45 -1.00 6.47 -7.68
N PRO A 46 -0.84 6.82 -6.39
CA PRO A 46 -1.91 7.45 -5.66
C PRO A 46 -2.24 8.84 -6.20
N HIS A 47 -3.52 9.16 -6.30
CA HIS A 47 -3.99 10.49 -6.67
C HIS A 47 -5.24 10.88 -5.87
N GLU A 48 -5.50 12.17 -5.70
CA GLU A 48 -6.61 12.67 -4.87
C GLU A 48 -7.97 12.11 -5.28
N GLU A 49 -8.19 11.93 -6.58
CA GLU A 49 -9.49 11.48 -7.12
C GLU A 49 -9.79 9.99 -6.88
N MET A 50 -8.87 9.22 -6.27
CA MET A 50 -9.03 7.78 -6.04
C MET A 50 -10.25 7.43 -5.20
N PHE A 51 -10.70 8.34 -4.35
CA PHE A 51 -11.89 8.17 -3.53
C PHE A 51 -13.15 8.78 -4.15
N LEU A 52 -13.02 9.51 -5.27
CA LEU A 52 -14.16 10.09 -5.97
C LEU A 52 -14.86 9.01 -6.80
N GLN A 53 -15.78 8.29 -6.16
CA GLN A 53 -16.70 7.45 -6.91
C GLN A 53 -17.90 8.26 -7.40
N PRO A 54 -18.35 8.08 -8.66
CA PRO A 54 -19.59 8.66 -9.13
C PRO A 54 -20.75 8.21 -8.24
N CYS A 55 -21.75 9.09 -8.08
CA CYS A 55 -22.89 8.87 -7.16
C CYS A 55 -23.50 7.48 -7.36
N PRO A 56 -23.40 6.55 -6.38
CA PRO A 56 -23.76 5.16 -6.61
C PRO A 56 -25.28 5.05 -6.83
N PRO A 57 -25.75 4.22 -7.79
CA PRO A 57 -27.17 3.98 -8.04
C PRO A 57 -27.97 3.63 -6.78
N ILE A 58 -27.32 2.99 -5.80
CA ILE A 58 -27.82 2.68 -4.46
C ILE A 58 -28.37 3.90 -3.73
N LYS A 59 -27.70 5.06 -3.81
CA LYS A 59 -28.17 6.28 -3.14
C LYS A 59 -29.50 6.76 -3.74
N MET A 60 -29.65 6.66 -5.06
CA MET A 60 -30.92 6.97 -5.74
C MET A 60 -32.01 5.97 -5.33
N LEU A 61 -31.68 4.68 -5.30
CA LEU A 61 -32.60 3.61 -4.93
C LEU A 61 -33.14 3.79 -3.50
N SER A 62 -32.29 4.19 -2.55
CA SER A 62 -32.68 4.46 -1.16
C SER A 62 -33.74 5.56 -1.01
N ARG A 63 -33.94 6.41 -2.03
CA ARG A 63 -34.91 7.52 -2.02
C ARG A 63 -36.27 7.14 -2.61
N THR A 64 -36.40 5.93 -3.18
CA THR A 64 -37.63 5.50 -3.89
C THR A 64 -38.78 5.19 -2.93
N SER A 65 -38.54 4.43 -1.86
CA SER A 65 -39.55 4.12 -0.84
C SER A 65 -38.90 3.85 0.53
N LYS A 66 -39.69 3.87 1.61
CA LYS A 66 -39.20 3.51 2.96
C LYS A 66 -38.68 2.08 3.03
N ARG A 67 -39.24 1.17 2.22
CA ARG A 67 -38.83 -0.23 2.13
C ARG A 67 -37.46 -0.33 1.49
N TRP A 68 -37.30 0.26 0.30
CA TRP A 68 -36.01 0.34 -0.40
C TRP A 68 -34.95 0.99 0.49
N ARG A 69 -35.26 2.12 1.14
CA ARG A 69 -34.35 2.73 2.11
C ARG A 69 -33.84 1.70 3.12
N ARG A 70 -34.75 0.95 3.77
CA ARG A 70 -34.39 -0.03 4.81
C ARG A 70 -33.46 -1.12 4.29
N VAL A 71 -33.75 -1.71 3.13
CA VAL A 71 -32.94 -2.80 2.56
C VAL A 71 -31.61 -2.29 1.98
N THR A 72 -31.54 -1.03 1.57
CA THR A 72 -30.35 -0.42 0.98
C THR A 72 -29.37 0.12 2.03
N LEU A 73 -29.84 0.47 3.23
CA LEU A 73 -29.00 1.04 4.30
C LEU A 73 -27.72 0.25 4.59
N PRO A 74 -27.74 -1.09 4.75
CA PRO A 74 -26.53 -1.87 5.06
C PRO A 74 -25.46 -1.73 3.98
N VAL A 75 -25.86 -1.66 2.72
CA VAL A 75 -24.96 -1.56 1.57
C VAL A 75 -24.47 -0.13 1.38
N LEU A 76 -25.38 0.85 1.49
CA LEU A 76 -25.06 2.27 1.35
C LEU A 76 -24.00 2.76 2.36
N PHE A 77 -24.00 2.19 3.58
CA PHE A 77 -23.07 2.57 4.64
C PHE A 77 -21.98 1.54 4.92
N ARG A 78 -21.81 0.56 4.02
CA ARG A 78 -20.74 -0.43 4.12
C ARG A 78 -19.35 0.20 4.08
N HIS A 79 -19.20 1.23 3.25
CA HIS A 79 -17.96 1.95 3.03
C HIS A 79 -18.17 3.41 3.46
N LEU A 80 -17.50 3.82 4.54
CA LEU A 80 -17.54 5.19 5.05
C LEU A 80 -16.38 5.99 4.46
N TYR A 81 -16.63 7.25 4.14
CA TYR A 81 -15.62 8.18 3.66
C TYR A 81 -15.56 9.40 4.55
N ILE A 82 -14.36 9.78 4.99
CA ILE A 82 -14.08 10.97 5.78
C ILE A 82 -13.05 11.81 5.02
N ASP A 83 -13.43 13.02 4.65
CA ASP A 83 -12.51 14.06 4.22
C ASP A 83 -12.06 14.84 5.47
N LEU A 84 -10.86 14.54 5.94
CA LEU A 84 -10.37 15.08 7.21
C LEU A 84 -10.09 16.57 7.12
N ASP A 85 -9.57 17.07 5.99
CA ASP A 85 -9.32 18.49 5.80
C ASP A 85 -10.63 19.28 5.89
N ASN A 86 -11.67 18.81 5.20
CA ASN A 86 -12.99 19.44 5.26
C ASN A 86 -13.59 19.41 6.66
N LEU A 87 -13.37 18.34 7.43
CA LEU A 87 -13.80 18.26 8.82
C LEU A 87 -13.06 19.29 9.69
N ILE A 88 -11.74 19.39 9.54
CA ILE A 88 -10.89 20.33 10.28
C ILE A 88 -11.27 21.77 9.95
N VAL A 89 -11.36 22.11 8.66
CA VAL A 89 -11.71 23.45 8.18
C VAL A 89 -13.08 23.88 8.69
N ARG A 90 -14.09 22.99 8.66
CA ARG A 90 -15.42 23.32 9.22
C ARG A 90 -15.43 23.51 10.73
N THR A 91 -14.49 22.90 11.44
CA THR A 91 -14.44 22.96 12.91
C THR A 91 -13.67 24.19 13.40
N ILE A 92 -12.60 24.55 12.70
CA ILE A 92 -11.65 25.58 13.14
C ILE A 92 -11.83 26.88 12.35
N GLY A 93 -12.20 26.80 11.07
CA GLY A 93 -12.53 27.96 10.26
C GLY A 93 -13.91 28.48 10.62
N THR A 94 -13.98 29.52 11.45
CA THR A 94 -15.17 30.37 11.49
C THR A 94 -15.28 31.10 10.14
N GLN A 95 -16.50 31.24 9.63
CA GLN A 95 -16.77 31.73 8.27
C GLN A 95 -16.25 33.17 8.00
N ASP A 96 -15.82 33.88 9.03
CA ASP A 96 -15.52 35.32 9.02
C ASP A 96 -14.07 35.70 9.38
N ASP A 97 -13.19 34.75 9.73
CA ASP A 97 -11.80 35.07 10.08
C ASP A 97 -10.83 34.17 9.29
N PRO A 98 -10.23 34.66 8.18
CA PRO A 98 -9.21 33.90 7.49
C PRO A 98 -8.07 33.65 8.48
N LEU A 99 -7.54 32.42 8.49
CA LEU A 99 -6.57 31.84 9.44
C LEU A 99 -5.25 32.62 9.67
N GLU A 100 -5.13 33.85 9.17
CA GLU A 100 -3.96 34.73 9.16
C GLU A 100 -3.49 35.22 10.55
N HIS A 101 -4.25 34.99 11.63
CA HIS A 101 -3.91 35.50 12.98
C HIS A 101 -3.61 34.44 14.05
N THR A 102 -3.20 33.25 13.64
CA THR A 102 -3.02 32.11 14.55
C THR A 102 -1.58 31.95 15.06
N ARG A 103 -1.15 32.82 16.00
CA ARG A 103 0.12 32.64 16.73
C ARG A 103 0.04 31.79 18.00
N PHE A 104 -1.15 31.36 18.42
CA PHE A 104 -1.30 30.51 19.59
C PHE A 104 -2.41 29.47 19.38
N PHE A 105 -2.05 28.34 18.76
CA PHE A 105 -2.87 27.14 18.84
C PHE A 105 -2.62 26.47 20.19
N ASP A 106 -3.68 26.37 21.00
CA ASP A 106 -3.71 25.79 22.33
C ASP A 106 -4.63 24.56 22.38
N SER A 107 -4.70 23.93 23.55
CA SER A 107 -5.54 22.76 23.83
C SER A 107 -7.04 22.98 23.57
N HIS A 108 -7.49 24.21 23.32
CA HIS A 108 -8.88 24.49 22.96
C HIS A 108 -9.23 23.92 21.57
N HIS A 109 -8.31 24.02 20.60
CA HIS A 109 -8.54 23.55 19.24
C HIS A 109 -8.63 22.03 19.17
N ASP A 110 -7.80 21.32 19.94
CA ASP A 110 -7.89 19.86 20.13
C ASP A 110 -9.29 19.48 20.60
N GLN A 111 -9.82 20.19 21.61
CA GLN A 111 -11.14 19.91 22.16
C GLN A 111 -12.26 20.22 21.18
N LEU A 112 -12.17 21.31 20.40
CA LEU A 112 -13.16 21.62 19.36
C LEU A 112 -13.21 20.52 18.29
N PHE A 113 -12.05 20.11 17.79
CA PHE A 113 -11.95 19.00 16.82
C PHE A 113 -12.57 17.71 17.37
N LEU A 114 -12.19 17.33 18.60
CA LEU A 114 -12.72 16.12 19.24
C LEU A 114 -14.22 16.21 19.56
N ASN A 115 -14.73 17.39 19.91
CA ASN A 115 -16.16 17.61 20.13
C ASN A 115 -16.94 17.46 18.83
N GLN A 116 -16.46 18.04 17.73
CA GLN A 116 -17.10 17.90 16.42
C GLN A 116 -17.11 16.44 15.95
N LEU A 117 -16.00 15.72 16.16
CA LEU A 117 -15.93 14.29 15.92
C LEU A 117 -16.98 13.53 16.74
N GLN A 118 -17.07 13.83 18.04
CA GLN A 118 -18.02 13.17 18.93
C GLN A 118 -19.47 13.40 18.50
N VAL A 119 -19.82 14.61 18.03
CA VAL A 119 -21.14 14.91 17.45
C VAL A 119 -21.40 14.04 16.22
N MET A 120 -20.45 13.99 15.28
CA MET A 120 -20.57 13.16 14.07
C MET A 120 -20.74 11.66 14.42
N LEU A 121 -19.95 11.12 15.34
CA LEU A 121 -20.05 9.73 15.78
C LEU A 121 -21.38 9.44 16.49
N THR A 122 -21.88 10.40 17.28
CA THR A 122 -23.19 10.32 17.93
C THR A 122 -24.30 10.27 16.87
N ASP A 123 -24.25 11.13 15.86
CA ASP A 123 -25.23 11.14 14.78
C ASP A 123 -25.24 9.81 14.01
N LEU A 124 -24.07 9.27 13.66
CA LEU A 124 -23.97 7.96 12.99
C LEU A 124 -24.51 6.81 13.86
N THR A 125 -24.31 6.88 15.17
CA THR A 125 -24.85 5.91 16.14
C THR A 125 -26.37 6.03 16.25
N THR A 126 -26.92 7.24 16.35
CA THR A 126 -28.38 7.45 16.42
C THR A 126 -29.09 7.01 15.14
N LEU A 127 -28.43 7.13 13.99
CA LEU A 127 -28.93 6.62 12.71
C LEU A 127 -28.82 5.09 12.57
N SER A 128 -28.28 4.38 13.58
CA SER A 128 -28.07 2.93 13.58
C SER A 128 -27.21 2.46 12.39
N ILE A 129 -26.26 3.29 11.95
CA ILE A 129 -25.38 3.00 10.83
C ILE A 129 -24.17 2.17 11.26
N THR A 130 -23.76 2.29 12.51
CA THR A 130 -22.52 1.69 13.05
C THR A 130 -22.36 0.19 12.80
N PRO A 131 -23.40 -0.67 12.82
CA PRO A 131 -23.23 -2.11 12.56
C PRO A 131 -22.93 -2.46 11.10
N TYR A 132 -23.17 -1.52 10.17
CA TYR A 132 -23.03 -1.76 8.74
C TYR A 132 -21.65 -1.38 8.19
N ALA A 133 -20.94 -0.47 8.85
CA ALA A 133 -19.65 0.01 8.40
C ALA A 133 -18.59 -1.10 8.47
N ARG A 134 -18.05 -1.47 7.31
CA ARG A 134 -16.99 -2.49 7.15
C ARG A 134 -15.67 -1.90 6.72
N SER A 135 -15.68 -0.82 5.95
CA SER A 135 -14.47 -0.08 5.64
C SER A 135 -14.61 1.42 5.89
N LEU A 136 -13.46 2.06 6.13
CA LEU A 136 -13.33 3.49 6.29
C LEU A 136 -12.23 3.99 5.36
N LEU A 137 -12.54 5.00 4.57
CA LEU A 137 -11.61 5.70 3.71
C LEU A 137 -11.39 7.10 4.30
N VAL A 138 -10.15 7.49 4.50
CA VAL A 138 -9.78 8.78 5.08
C VAL A 138 -8.87 9.53 4.12
N LEU A 139 -9.35 10.66 3.60
CA LEU A 139 -8.54 11.59 2.82
C LEU A 139 -7.97 12.68 3.71
N SER A 140 -6.68 12.91 3.60
CA SER A 140 -6.01 14.07 4.20
C SER A 140 -5.00 14.62 3.21
N ARG A 141 -5.30 15.77 2.62
CA ARG A 141 -4.42 16.51 1.71
C ARG A 141 -3.23 17.12 2.42
N ALA A 142 -3.26 17.18 3.77
CA ALA A 142 -2.20 17.76 4.59
C ALA A 142 -1.80 19.17 4.11
N SER A 143 -2.79 19.96 3.68
CA SER A 143 -2.60 21.30 3.12
C SER A 143 -1.92 22.27 4.10
N ALA A 144 -1.70 23.53 3.72
CA ALA A 144 -1.18 24.58 4.61
C ALA A 144 -1.87 24.64 6.00
N VAL A 145 -3.14 24.24 6.07
CA VAL A 145 -3.91 24.10 7.31
C VAL A 145 -3.31 23.04 8.26
N TYR A 146 -2.85 21.92 7.74
CA TYR A 146 -2.18 20.88 8.53
C TYR A 146 -0.85 21.39 9.09
N HIS A 147 -0.05 22.14 8.34
CA HIS A 147 1.19 22.73 8.87
C HIS A 147 0.91 23.69 10.04
N ALA A 148 -0.15 24.48 9.94
CA ALA A 148 -0.59 25.35 11.03
C ALA A 148 -1.08 24.57 12.25
N LEU A 149 -1.77 23.44 12.02
CA LEU A 149 -2.45 22.66 13.06
C LEU A 149 -1.73 21.38 13.49
N ARG A 150 -0.50 21.17 13.04
CA ARG A 150 0.17 19.88 13.20
C ARG A 150 0.24 19.39 14.64
N LYS A 151 0.56 20.28 15.59
CA LYS A 151 0.59 19.92 17.02
C LYS A 151 -0.77 19.46 17.55
N VAL A 152 -1.84 20.13 17.11
CA VAL A 152 -3.23 19.82 17.46
C VAL A 152 -3.65 18.47 16.88
N ILE A 153 -3.27 18.23 15.62
CA ILE A 153 -3.56 16.96 14.93
C ILE A 153 -2.80 15.82 15.60
N ASP A 154 -1.49 15.97 15.83
CA ASP A 154 -0.64 14.97 16.46
C ASP A 154 -1.11 14.58 17.87
N SER A 155 -1.62 15.54 18.65
CA SER A 155 -2.16 15.29 19.98
C SER A 155 -3.55 14.64 19.94
N ALA A 156 -4.42 15.05 19.00
CA ALA A 156 -5.79 14.60 18.91
C ALA A 156 -5.96 13.25 18.21
N MET A 157 -5.09 12.89 17.25
CA MET A 157 -5.24 11.69 16.41
C MET A 157 -5.40 10.38 17.21
N PRO A 158 -4.65 10.14 18.29
CA PRO A 158 -4.87 8.94 19.07
C PRO A 158 -6.25 8.86 19.73
N GLN A 159 -6.81 9.99 20.16
CA GLN A 159 -8.17 10.01 20.71
C GLN A 159 -9.21 9.88 19.60
N PHE A 160 -8.97 10.50 18.44
CA PHE A 160 -9.79 10.33 17.24
C PHE A 160 -9.96 8.85 16.88
N TRP A 161 -8.86 8.11 16.76
CA TRP A 161 -8.92 6.68 16.41
C TRP A 161 -9.57 5.83 17.49
N ARG A 162 -9.31 6.09 18.78
CA ARG A 162 -9.99 5.37 19.86
C ARG A 162 -11.50 5.58 19.83
N SER A 163 -11.96 6.82 19.65
CA SER A 163 -13.39 7.13 19.55
C SER A 163 -14.02 6.48 18.31
N LEU A 164 -13.34 6.52 17.16
CA LEU A 164 -13.83 5.92 15.94
C LEU A 164 -13.90 4.39 16.05
N LEU A 165 -12.81 3.73 16.45
CA LEU A 165 -12.73 2.27 16.52
C LEU A 165 -13.61 1.67 17.61
N SER A 166 -13.92 2.42 18.68
CA SER A 166 -14.90 2.01 19.69
C SER A 166 -16.35 2.18 19.20
N THR A 167 -16.61 3.18 18.37
CA THR A 167 -17.93 3.40 17.75
C THR A 167 -18.22 2.38 16.65
N PHE A 168 -17.19 1.96 15.90
CA PHE A 168 -17.28 0.99 14.80
C PHE A 168 -16.50 -0.31 15.11
N PRO A 169 -17.02 -1.17 16.01
CA PRO A 169 -16.34 -2.42 16.36
C PRO A 169 -16.20 -3.38 15.18
N GLU A 170 -17.15 -3.33 14.23
CA GLU A 170 -17.23 -4.20 13.04
C GLU A 170 -16.38 -3.73 11.86
N LEU A 171 -15.68 -2.60 12.01
CA LEU A 171 -14.80 -2.05 10.98
C LEU A 171 -13.63 -3.03 10.72
N GLN A 172 -13.44 -3.45 9.48
CA GLN A 172 -12.42 -4.45 9.13
C GLN A 172 -11.29 -3.86 8.29
N ARG A 173 -11.55 -2.80 7.54
CA ARG A 173 -10.61 -2.18 6.61
C ARG A 173 -10.52 -0.67 6.83
N ILE A 174 -9.32 -0.12 6.87
CA ILE A 174 -9.05 1.32 6.85
C ILE A 174 -8.12 1.60 5.68
N VAL A 175 -8.46 2.59 4.86
CA VAL A 175 -7.58 3.08 3.80
C VAL A 175 -7.36 4.57 4.02
N LEU A 176 -6.10 4.94 4.22
CA LEU A 176 -5.67 6.32 4.35
C LEU A 176 -5.07 6.75 3.03
N LEU A 177 -5.53 7.87 2.48
CA LEU A 177 -4.94 8.53 1.32
C LEU A 177 -4.46 9.90 1.77
N ALA A 178 -3.14 10.07 1.84
CA ALA A 178 -2.54 11.31 2.28
C ALA A 178 -1.10 11.41 1.80
N PRO A 179 -0.53 12.62 1.68
CA PRO A 179 0.91 12.77 1.57
C PRO A 179 1.64 12.18 2.78
N PHE A 180 2.96 11.96 2.67
CA PHE A 180 3.79 11.39 3.73
C PHE A 180 3.54 12.01 5.12
N LEU A 181 3.53 13.35 5.19
CA LEU A 181 3.27 14.09 6.44
C LEU A 181 1.89 13.77 7.02
N GLY A 182 0.87 13.71 6.15
CA GLY A 182 -0.49 13.35 6.55
C GLY A 182 -0.59 11.92 7.06
N LEU A 183 0.08 10.95 6.40
CA LEU A 183 0.11 9.57 6.88
C LEU A 183 0.85 9.43 8.21
N ALA A 184 1.99 10.09 8.37
CA ALA A 184 2.72 10.12 9.64
C ALA A 184 1.86 10.71 10.78
N SER A 185 1.13 11.78 10.47
CA SER A 185 -0.06 12.30 11.17
C SER A 185 -1.04 11.26 11.67
N LEU A 186 -1.78 10.74 10.70
CA LEU A 186 -2.89 9.83 10.92
C LEU A 186 -2.43 8.58 11.68
N THR A 187 -1.26 8.04 11.38
CA THR A 187 -0.76 6.84 12.06
C THR A 187 -0.16 7.13 13.43
N SER A 188 0.26 8.37 13.69
CA SER A 188 1.04 8.77 14.87
C SER A 188 2.30 7.90 15.08
N CYS A 189 2.86 7.32 14.01
CA CYS A 189 4.05 6.46 14.08
C CYS A 189 5.36 7.25 13.99
N VAL A 190 5.32 8.50 13.55
CA VAL A 190 6.50 9.37 13.46
C VAL A 190 6.41 10.51 14.48
N ASP A 191 7.54 10.93 15.03
CA ASP A 191 7.59 12.06 15.94
C ASP A 191 7.38 13.39 15.20
N SER A 192 6.63 14.30 15.84
CA SER A 192 6.40 15.67 15.39
C SER A 192 7.69 16.49 15.17
N SER A 193 8.78 16.14 15.84
CA SER A 193 10.08 16.78 15.64
C SER A 193 10.73 16.36 14.33
N PHE A 194 10.61 15.08 13.94
CA PHE A 194 11.18 14.55 12.71
C PHE A 194 10.50 15.12 11.47
N LEU A 195 9.17 15.19 11.42
CA LEU A 195 8.53 15.80 10.23
C LEU A 195 8.68 17.33 10.17
N ALA A 196 9.28 17.98 11.18
CA ALA A 196 9.55 19.41 11.10
C ALA A 196 10.75 19.71 10.17
N SER A 197 11.65 18.75 9.99
CA SER A 197 12.74 18.86 9.00
C SER A 197 12.33 18.40 7.60
N ALA A 198 11.33 17.53 7.48
CA ALA A 198 10.80 17.04 6.20
C ALA A 198 9.89 18.05 5.47
N GLN A 199 10.12 19.35 5.66
CA GLN A 199 9.14 20.42 5.44
C GLN A 199 8.76 20.69 3.99
N TYR A 200 9.41 20.08 2.99
CA TYR A 200 9.45 20.71 1.69
C TYR A 200 8.87 19.97 0.47
N HIS A 201 8.73 18.64 0.42
CA HIS A 201 8.76 18.04 -0.94
C HIS A 201 7.85 16.84 -1.26
N SER A 202 6.61 16.76 -0.78
CA SER A 202 5.69 15.81 -1.43
C SER A 202 4.23 16.25 -1.38
N ASP A 203 3.76 16.85 -2.48
CA ASP A 203 2.32 16.88 -2.80
C ASP A 203 1.84 15.49 -3.27
N HIS A 204 2.77 14.56 -3.49
CA HIS A 204 2.49 13.17 -3.82
C HIS A 204 1.69 12.50 -2.73
N PHE A 205 0.60 11.85 -3.14
CA PHE A 205 -0.20 11.04 -2.25
C PHE A 205 0.45 9.69 -2.02
N SER A 206 0.23 9.16 -0.83
CA SER A 206 0.54 7.79 -0.45
C SER A 206 -0.73 7.12 0.09
N ILE A 207 -0.79 5.80 -0.01
CA ILE A 207 -1.88 4.98 0.51
C ILE A 207 -1.35 4.13 1.66
N LEU A 208 -2.06 4.12 2.78
CA LEU A 208 -1.91 3.10 3.81
C LEU A 208 -3.21 2.35 3.99
N GLU A 209 -3.21 1.07 3.62
CA GLU A 209 -4.29 0.13 3.86
C GLU A 209 -4.00 -0.72 5.11
N LEU A 210 -4.99 -0.84 5.99
CA LEU A 210 -4.97 -1.70 7.16
C LEU A 210 -6.21 -2.58 7.15
N THR A 211 -6.03 -3.90 7.15
CA THR A 211 -7.15 -4.86 7.11
C THR A 211 -7.04 -5.90 8.22
N ILE A 212 -8.18 -6.30 8.77
CA ILE A 212 -8.33 -7.37 9.76
C ILE A 212 -9.10 -8.51 9.12
N ASN A 213 -8.50 -9.69 9.16
CA ASN A 213 -9.19 -10.92 8.82
C ASN A 213 -10.14 -11.29 9.98
N PRO A 214 -11.47 -11.37 9.75
CA PRO A 214 -12.44 -11.69 10.79
C PRO A 214 -12.24 -13.08 11.41
N THR A 215 -11.52 -13.99 10.74
CA THR A 215 -11.20 -15.31 11.30
C THR A 215 -10.04 -15.26 12.29
N THR A 216 -9.25 -14.19 12.29
CA THR A 216 -8.14 -14.05 13.22
C THR A 216 -8.70 -13.74 14.61
N PRO A 217 -8.31 -14.52 15.65
CA PRO A 217 -8.85 -14.32 16.98
C PRO A 217 -8.60 -12.89 17.46
N VAL A 218 -9.66 -12.22 17.89
CA VAL A 218 -9.58 -10.87 18.45
C VAL A 218 -8.80 -10.96 19.76
N ILE A 219 -7.54 -10.54 19.73
CA ILE A 219 -6.76 -10.30 20.95
C ILE A 219 -7.28 -8.98 21.50
N THR A 220 -8.35 -9.05 22.31
CA THR A 220 -8.92 -7.85 22.93
C THR A 220 -7.84 -7.22 23.81
N SER A 221 -7.59 -5.93 23.57
CA SER A 221 -6.62 -5.08 24.26
C SER A 221 -6.94 -4.85 25.74
N ASN A 222 -7.79 -5.67 26.38
CA ASN A 222 -7.92 -5.70 27.83
C ASN A 222 -6.65 -6.23 28.52
N ARG A 223 -5.56 -6.47 27.77
CA ARG A 223 -4.19 -6.44 28.28
C ARG A 223 -3.78 -5.01 28.66
N ASP A 224 -4.46 -4.46 29.68
CA ASP A 224 -3.87 -3.51 30.66
C ASP A 224 -2.75 -4.17 31.49
N THR A 225 -2.37 -5.41 31.15
CA THR A 225 -1.26 -6.14 31.75
C THR A 225 0.05 -5.44 31.39
N SER A 226 0.48 -4.56 32.29
CA SER A 226 1.83 -4.30 32.83
C SER A 226 3.08 -4.60 31.99
N ASP A 227 3.09 -5.66 31.19
CA ASP A 227 4.25 -6.17 30.47
C ASP A 227 4.40 -5.51 29.09
N TYR A 228 3.31 -5.06 28.47
CA TYR A 228 3.37 -4.22 27.27
C TYR A 228 4.02 -2.86 27.57
N GLY A 229 3.72 -2.31 28.76
CA GLY A 229 4.28 -1.05 29.24
C GLY A 229 5.69 -1.16 29.81
N LEU A 230 6.25 -2.36 30.01
CA LEU A 230 7.63 -2.53 30.47
C LEU A 230 8.62 -2.61 29.31
N ALA A 231 8.22 -3.17 28.16
CA ALA A 231 9.05 -3.23 26.95
C ALA A 231 9.21 -1.87 26.25
N THR A 232 8.19 -1.00 26.33
CA THR A 232 8.20 0.34 25.70
C THR A 232 8.74 1.45 26.59
N LYS A 233 9.07 1.16 27.86
CA LYS A 233 9.64 2.13 28.80
C LYS A 233 11.14 2.34 28.65
N SER A 234 11.78 1.73 27.65
CA SER A 234 13.17 2.06 27.34
C SER A 234 13.22 3.55 26.96
N PRO A 235 13.92 4.41 27.72
CA PRO A 235 13.95 5.86 27.49
C PRO A 235 14.65 6.26 26.20
N THR A 236 15.15 5.31 25.41
CA THR A 236 15.85 5.52 24.14
C THR A 236 15.05 5.05 22.92
N ASP A 237 13.90 4.39 23.09
CA ASP A 237 13.05 3.87 21.99
C ASP A 237 11.91 4.85 21.64
N PHE A 238 12.29 6.10 21.32
CA PHE A 238 11.41 7.24 21.06
C PHE A 238 10.44 7.11 19.86
N ARG A 239 10.39 5.97 19.16
CA ARG A 239 9.75 5.93 17.83
C ARG A 239 8.33 5.37 17.81
N PHE A 240 7.93 4.52 18.76
CA PHE A 240 6.59 3.92 18.71
C PHE A 240 5.71 4.38 19.86
N LYS A 241 4.76 5.27 19.53
CA LYS A 241 3.70 5.63 20.46
C LYS A 241 2.72 4.45 20.56
N LEU A 242 2.46 3.95 21.78
CA LEU A 242 1.36 2.99 22.05
C LEU A 242 -0.01 3.52 21.60
N SER A 243 -0.08 4.83 21.38
CA SER A 243 -1.24 5.55 20.88
C SER A 243 -1.31 5.58 19.34
N SER A 244 -0.38 4.91 18.64
CA SER A 244 -0.37 4.79 17.18
C SER A 244 -1.48 3.87 16.69
N LEU A 245 -2.05 4.20 15.53
CA LEU A 245 -3.07 3.41 14.85
C LEU A 245 -2.64 1.95 14.63
N MET A 246 -1.35 1.72 14.39
CA MET A 246 -0.76 0.39 14.16
C MET A 246 -0.93 -0.55 15.37
N HIS A 247 -1.08 0.00 16.57
CA HIS A 247 -1.19 -0.76 17.81
C HIS A 247 -2.62 -0.82 18.35
N MET A 248 -3.58 -0.14 17.72
CA MET A 248 -4.96 -0.10 18.22
C MET A 248 -5.75 -1.37 17.91
N ARG A 249 -5.32 -2.15 16.90
CA ARG A 249 -5.93 -3.43 16.51
C ARG A 249 -4.86 -4.36 15.95
N SER A 250 -5.16 -5.66 15.90
CA SER A 250 -4.31 -6.69 15.28
C SER A 250 -4.52 -6.71 13.76
N TRP A 251 -3.94 -5.73 13.07
CA TRP A 251 -4.01 -5.61 11.61
C TRP A 251 -3.34 -6.81 10.93
N THR A 252 -4.12 -7.68 10.31
CA THR A 252 -3.60 -8.88 9.65
C THR A 252 -3.01 -8.60 8.27
N HIS A 253 -3.33 -7.44 7.71
CA HIS A 253 -2.75 -6.94 6.48
C HIS A 253 -2.39 -5.47 6.63
N ILE A 254 -1.21 -5.11 6.13
CA ILE A 254 -0.78 -3.72 5.95
C ILE A 254 -0.34 -3.57 4.49
N GLY A 255 -0.98 -2.67 3.77
CA GLY A 255 -0.58 -2.28 2.42
C GLY A 255 -0.08 -0.85 2.44
N LEU A 256 1.15 -0.60 1.99
CA LEU A 256 1.74 0.73 1.90
C LEU A 256 2.08 1.01 0.44
N ASN A 257 1.50 2.04 -0.13
CA ASN A 257 1.89 2.57 -1.43
C ASN A 257 2.40 3.99 -1.27
N GLU A 258 3.70 4.19 -1.45
CA GLU A 258 4.37 5.48 -1.27
C GLU A 258 4.41 6.31 -2.55
N GLY A 259 3.92 5.77 -3.66
CA GLY A 259 3.95 6.43 -4.97
C GLY A 259 5.36 6.54 -5.54
N ASN A 260 5.64 7.67 -6.19
CA ASN A 260 6.96 7.99 -6.74
C ASN A 260 7.88 8.55 -5.64
N ILE A 261 8.88 7.77 -5.22
CA ILE A 261 9.92 8.23 -4.28
C ILE A 261 11.10 8.87 -5.03
N GLY A 262 11.27 8.58 -6.33
CA GLY A 262 12.42 8.98 -7.14
C GLY A 262 12.59 10.48 -7.35
N GLU A 263 11.50 11.26 -7.44
CA GLU A 263 11.59 12.74 -7.48
C GLU A 263 12.27 13.34 -6.24
N LEU A 264 12.33 12.58 -5.14
CA LEU A 264 13.05 13.00 -3.94
C LEU A 264 14.55 12.67 -4.05
N ALA A 265 14.95 11.72 -4.89
CA ALA A 265 16.32 11.22 -5.08
C ALA A 265 17.30 12.30 -5.57
N GLU A 266 16.87 13.19 -6.48
CA GLU A 266 17.66 14.35 -6.93
C GLU A 266 18.08 15.28 -5.77
N GLN A 267 17.40 15.19 -4.62
CA GLN A 267 17.70 15.97 -3.42
C GLN A 267 18.63 15.23 -2.43
N TYR A 268 18.80 13.91 -2.56
CA TYR A 268 19.62 13.10 -1.63
C TYR A 268 21.12 13.23 -1.90
N GLU A 269 21.55 13.71 -3.07
CA GLU A 269 22.97 14.00 -3.31
C GLU A 269 23.53 15.08 -2.36
N HIS A 270 22.67 15.84 -1.67
CA HIS A 270 23.10 16.98 -0.87
C HIS A 270 22.79 16.90 0.63
N GLU A 271 21.75 16.19 1.10
CA GLU A 271 21.41 16.16 2.54
C GLU A 271 20.94 14.78 3.04
N ALA A 272 21.86 14.03 3.67
CA ALA A 272 21.69 12.64 4.11
C ALA A 272 20.69 12.36 5.27
N SER A 273 19.64 13.16 5.52
CA SER A 273 19.01 13.15 6.86
C SER A 273 17.53 12.82 7.02
N ALA A 274 16.70 12.71 5.98
CA ALA A 274 15.31 12.30 6.19
C ALA A 274 14.75 11.46 5.04
N THR A 275 14.62 10.15 5.27
CA THR A 275 13.84 9.28 4.40
C THR A 275 12.37 9.69 4.43
N THR A 276 11.81 10.09 3.29
CA THR A 276 10.37 10.34 3.05
C THR A 276 9.55 9.05 2.92
N SER A 277 10.07 7.95 3.45
CA SER A 277 9.38 6.66 3.52
C SER A 277 8.82 6.43 4.93
N LEU A 278 7.57 5.99 4.99
CA LEU A 278 6.88 5.51 6.18
C LEU A 278 7.31 4.08 6.53
N LEU A 279 7.85 3.31 5.58
CA LEU A 279 8.21 1.89 5.74
C LEU A 279 9.04 1.63 7.02
N PRO A 280 10.11 2.37 7.34
CA PRO A 280 10.91 2.14 8.54
C PRO A 280 10.15 2.38 9.85
N PHE A 281 9.03 3.11 9.79
CA PHE A 281 8.18 3.46 10.92
C PHE A 281 6.97 2.53 11.07
N LEU A 282 6.73 1.62 10.12
CA LEU A 282 5.71 0.58 10.26
C LEU A 282 6.23 -0.62 11.05
N PHE A 283 7.55 -0.83 11.10
CA PHE A 283 8.19 -1.94 11.78
C PHE A 283 8.95 -1.49 13.04
N PRO A 284 8.87 -2.24 14.16
CA PRO A 284 9.57 -1.84 15.38
C PRO A 284 11.10 -1.73 15.18
N PRO A 285 11.80 -0.83 15.92
CA PRO A 285 13.20 -0.49 15.64
C PRO A 285 14.16 -1.66 15.94
N CYS A 286 13.73 -2.63 16.76
CA CYS A 286 14.52 -3.83 17.02
C CYS A 286 14.67 -4.74 15.80
N CYS A 287 13.84 -4.57 14.75
CA CYS A 287 14.10 -5.19 13.45
C CYS A 287 15.41 -4.66 12.81
N LEU A 288 15.87 -3.46 13.18
CA LEU A 288 17.03 -2.81 12.58
C LEU A 288 18.31 -2.90 13.44
N GLN A 289 18.28 -3.57 14.60
CA GLN A 289 19.40 -3.59 15.56
C GLN A 289 20.26 -4.87 15.45
N GLN A 290 21.59 -4.71 15.32
CA GLN A 290 22.54 -5.79 14.99
C GLN A 290 22.60 -6.98 15.96
N ASN A 291 22.19 -6.78 17.22
CA ASN A 291 22.42 -7.74 18.32
C ASN A 291 21.13 -8.13 19.04
N ALA A 292 19.98 -8.03 18.35
CA ALA A 292 18.67 -8.12 19.00
C ALA A 292 18.17 -9.55 19.27
N GLU A 293 18.79 -10.59 18.70
CA GLU A 293 18.29 -11.98 18.78
C GLU A 293 18.15 -12.52 20.20
N HIS A 294 18.95 -12.02 21.16
CA HIS A 294 18.87 -12.38 22.58
C HIS A 294 18.20 -11.32 23.44
N SER A 295 17.70 -10.24 22.84
CA SER A 295 17.02 -9.20 23.60
C SER A 295 15.60 -9.64 23.95
N HIS A 296 15.16 -9.39 25.19
CA HIS A 296 13.75 -9.52 25.56
C HIS A 296 12.82 -8.72 24.62
N ARG A 297 13.36 -7.68 23.95
CA ARG A 297 12.65 -6.89 22.92
C ARG A 297 12.23 -7.75 21.72
N TRP A 298 12.98 -8.80 21.39
CA TRP A 298 12.65 -9.73 20.32
C TRP A 298 11.41 -10.57 20.61
N ALA A 299 11.28 -11.07 21.84
CA ALA A 299 10.09 -11.82 22.25
C ALA A 299 8.82 -10.95 22.10
N HIS A 300 8.91 -9.66 22.48
CA HIS A 300 7.82 -8.72 22.28
C HIS A 300 7.54 -8.43 20.80
N LEU A 301 8.57 -8.27 19.96
CA LEU A 301 8.40 -8.10 18.51
C LEU A 301 7.63 -9.28 17.90
N ARG A 302 8.05 -10.51 18.21
CA ARG A 302 7.38 -11.72 17.76
C ARG A 302 5.91 -11.72 18.19
N ASP A 303 5.64 -11.45 19.46
CA ASP A 303 4.28 -11.45 19.98
C ASP A 303 3.43 -10.31 19.36
N ASN A 304 4.06 -9.20 18.95
CA ASN A 304 3.41 -8.03 18.36
C ASN A 304 3.29 -8.07 16.83
N MET A 305 4.03 -8.91 16.11
CA MET A 305 3.98 -8.98 14.64
C MET A 305 3.46 -10.32 14.13
N THR A 306 3.24 -11.30 15.01
CA THR A 306 2.66 -12.61 14.65
C THR A 306 1.24 -12.53 14.09
N PHE A 307 0.51 -11.43 14.33
CA PHE A 307 -0.80 -11.25 13.70
C PHE A 307 -0.72 -10.76 12.26
N LEU A 308 0.40 -10.16 11.83
CA LEU A 308 0.56 -9.68 10.46
C LEU A 308 0.73 -10.89 9.54
N ASP A 309 -0.30 -11.15 8.74
CA ASP A 309 -0.36 -12.28 7.82
C ASP A 309 0.17 -11.88 6.45
N SER A 310 -0.14 -10.66 6.01
CA SER A 310 0.30 -10.16 4.72
C SER A 310 0.77 -8.71 4.77
N PHE A 311 1.77 -8.40 3.96
CA PHE A 311 2.30 -7.05 3.78
C PHE A 311 2.36 -6.75 2.30
N ALA A 312 1.78 -5.63 1.86
CA ALA A 312 1.93 -5.15 0.49
C ALA A 312 2.73 -3.84 0.50
N TYR A 313 3.69 -3.72 -0.41
CA TYR A 313 4.51 -2.53 -0.56
C TYR A 313 4.60 -2.12 -2.02
N THR A 314 4.25 -0.87 -2.31
CA THR A 314 4.42 -0.26 -3.62
C THR A 314 5.17 1.03 -3.44
N ALA A 315 6.32 1.16 -4.08
CA ALA A 315 7.08 2.39 -4.06
C ALA A 315 7.98 2.38 -5.29
N LEU A 316 7.95 3.45 -6.07
CA LEU A 316 8.69 3.53 -7.32
C LEU A 316 9.99 4.29 -7.09
N CYS A 317 11.07 3.83 -7.71
CA CYS A 317 12.40 4.46 -7.64
C CYS A 317 12.92 4.58 -6.19
N VAL A 318 12.79 3.49 -5.41
CA VAL A 318 13.23 3.45 -4.01
C VAL A 318 14.76 3.40 -3.94
N PRO A 319 15.42 4.31 -3.21
CA PRO A 319 16.87 4.26 -3.05
C PRO A 319 17.35 2.96 -2.39
N PRO A 320 18.53 2.44 -2.78
CA PRO A 320 19.18 1.32 -2.10
C PRO A 320 19.27 1.54 -0.58
N GLY A 321 18.90 0.52 0.19
CA GLY A 321 18.95 0.54 1.66
C GLY A 321 17.71 1.11 2.37
N GLN A 322 16.74 1.70 1.66
CA GLN A 322 15.43 2.01 2.29
C GLN A 322 14.56 0.75 2.45
N ILE A 323 14.74 -0.22 1.56
CA ILE A 323 14.10 -1.51 1.65
C ILE A 323 14.93 -2.43 2.54
N PRO A 324 14.33 -3.02 3.59
CA PRO A 324 15.03 -3.99 4.42
C PRO A 324 15.49 -5.20 3.61
N SER A 325 16.79 -5.50 3.62
CA SER A 325 17.36 -6.76 3.13
C SER A 325 18.41 -7.29 4.10
N SER A 326 18.76 -8.58 4.08
CA SER A 326 19.81 -9.12 4.98
C SER A 326 21.20 -8.53 4.74
N ARG A 327 21.47 -8.01 3.53
CA ARG A 327 22.75 -7.34 3.22
C ARG A 327 22.90 -6.02 3.98
N TYR A 328 21.81 -5.27 4.12
CA TYR A 328 21.79 -3.94 4.73
C TYR A 328 21.23 -3.93 6.16
N THR A 329 20.42 -4.93 6.51
CA THR A 329 19.85 -5.08 7.84
C THR A 329 20.69 -6.05 8.65
N THR A 330 21.12 -5.56 9.80
CA THR A 330 21.98 -6.33 10.70
C THR A 330 21.18 -6.95 11.84
N GLY A 331 19.89 -6.61 11.94
CA GLY A 331 18.96 -7.14 12.94
C GLY A 331 17.99 -8.17 12.38
N VAL A 332 16.82 -8.26 13.02
CA VAL A 332 15.78 -9.21 12.63
C VAL A 332 15.04 -8.66 11.43
N HIS A 333 15.10 -9.40 10.32
CA HIS A 333 14.44 -9.00 9.09
C HIS A 333 12.96 -8.61 9.32
N PRO A 334 12.52 -7.39 8.94
CA PRO A 334 11.17 -6.90 9.21
C PRO A 334 10.06 -7.81 8.67
N PHE A 335 10.33 -8.50 7.55
CA PHE A 335 9.37 -9.41 6.91
C PHE A 335 9.39 -10.84 7.47
N LYS A 336 10.25 -11.16 8.45
CA LYS A 336 10.39 -12.52 9.04
C LYS A 336 9.04 -13.13 9.46
N PHE A 337 8.10 -12.31 9.94
CA PHE A 337 6.82 -12.78 10.49
C PHE A 337 5.65 -12.73 9.50
N VAL A 338 5.86 -12.13 8.32
CA VAL A 338 4.85 -11.98 7.27
C VAL A 338 4.70 -13.31 6.54
N ARG A 339 3.47 -13.77 6.28
CA ARG A 339 3.23 -14.97 5.46
C ARG A 339 3.20 -14.67 3.97
N LYS A 340 2.55 -13.56 3.58
CA LYS A 340 2.48 -13.10 2.19
C LYS A 340 3.11 -11.72 2.07
N LEU A 341 4.24 -11.61 1.39
CA LEU A 341 4.83 -10.33 0.97
C LEU A 341 4.43 -10.06 -0.48
N ASP A 342 3.94 -8.86 -0.75
CA ASP A 342 3.50 -8.43 -2.07
C ASP A 342 4.20 -7.12 -2.41
N MET A 343 4.93 -7.06 -3.52
CA MET A 343 5.81 -5.93 -3.82
C MET A 343 5.65 -5.43 -5.25
N LYS A 344 5.79 -4.12 -5.42
CA LYS A 344 5.96 -3.44 -6.72
C LYS A 344 6.96 -2.31 -6.52
N LEU A 345 8.17 -2.47 -7.07
CA LEU A 345 9.28 -1.54 -6.86
C LEU A 345 9.64 -0.76 -8.13
N LEU A 346 9.40 -1.36 -9.29
CA LEU A 346 9.56 -0.70 -10.57
C LEU A 346 8.23 -0.12 -11.09
N PRO A 347 8.28 1.05 -11.75
CA PRO A 347 7.13 1.57 -12.48
C PRO A 347 6.76 0.64 -13.64
N ASP A 348 5.47 0.43 -13.87
CA ASP A 348 5.01 -0.09 -15.16
C ASP A 348 4.95 1.05 -16.21
N LEU A 349 4.74 0.72 -17.49
CA LEU A 349 4.68 1.73 -18.55
C LEU A 349 3.64 2.83 -18.27
N ARG A 350 2.53 2.48 -17.60
CA ARG A 350 1.48 3.46 -17.28
C ARG A 350 1.93 4.37 -16.15
N ASP A 351 2.62 3.82 -15.15
CA ASP A 351 3.22 4.61 -14.08
C ASP A 351 4.28 5.57 -14.65
N ALA A 352 5.15 5.09 -15.54
CA ALA A 352 6.19 5.90 -16.17
C ALA A 352 5.58 7.07 -16.97
N VAL A 353 4.56 6.81 -17.79
CA VAL A 353 3.81 7.83 -18.52
C VAL A 353 3.12 8.83 -17.58
N GLN A 354 2.61 8.37 -16.43
CA GLN A 354 1.96 9.25 -15.46
C GLN A 354 2.96 10.09 -14.65
N MET A 355 4.13 9.54 -14.34
CA MET A 355 5.20 10.23 -13.60
C MET A 355 5.81 11.34 -14.46
N MET A 356 5.98 11.08 -15.75
CA MET A 356 6.67 11.99 -16.64
C MET A 356 5.64 12.65 -17.56
N ASN A 357 4.97 13.67 -17.03
CA ASN A 357 3.93 14.45 -17.72
C ASN A 357 4.38 15.07 -19.07
N ASP A 358 5.69 15.04 -19.37
CA ASP A 358 6.34 15.78 -20.47
C ASP A 358 7.19 14.92 -21.43
N LEU A 359 7.24 13.57 -21.35
CA LEU A 359 8.03 12.81 -22.33
C LEU A 359 7.37 12.81 -23.71
N GLU A 360 8.19 13.13 -24.71
CA GLU A 360 7.73 13.24 -26.09
C GLU A 360 7.81 11.91 -26.85
N ASP A 361 8.63 10.94 -26.37
CA ASP A 361 8.85 9.65 -27.03
C ASP A 361 9.09 8.44 -26.08
N GLU A 362 9.05 7.23 -26.67
CA GLU A 362 9.24 5.96 -25.96
C GLU A 362 10.70 5.72 -25.52
N ASP A 363 11.66 6.37 -26.19
CA ASP A 363 13.09 6.22 -25.93
C ASP A 363 13.45 6.90 -24.60
N GLU A 364 12.90 8.08 -24.32
CA GLU A 364 13.06 8.75 -23.01
C GLU A 364 12.49 7.92 -21.85
N VAL A 365 11.38 7.21 -22.08
CA VAL A 365 10.83 6.28 -21.09
C VAL A 365 11.81 5.15 -20.83
N GLU A 366 12.38 4.57 -21.88
CA GLU A 366 13.31 3.46 -21.75
C GLU A 366 14.60 3.88 -21.02
N ASP A 367 15.13 5.07 -21.33
CA ASP A 367 16.33 5.61 -20.67
C ASP A 367 16.08 5.94 -19.20
N PHE A 368 14.92 6.53 -18.87
CA PHE A 368 14.50 6.75 -17.49
C PHE A 368 14.48 5.44 -16.69
N LEU A 369 13.93 4.39 -17.29
CA LEU A 369 13.86 3.07 -16.66
C LEU A 369 15.25 2.46 -16.49
N ARG A 370 16.07 2.46 -17.54
CA ARG A 370 17.47 1.97 -17.50
C ARG A 370 18.29 2.64 -16.41
N GLN A 371 18.12 3.95 -16.19
CA GLN A 371 18.87 4.67 -15.15
C GLN A 371 18.53 4.20 -13.73
N HIS A 372 17.28 3.77 -13.51
CA HIS A 372 16.80 3.32 -12.19
C HIS A 372 16.89 1.80 -12.01
N ASP A 373 17.20 1.05 -13.07
CA ASP A 373 17.20 -0.41 -13.08
C ASP A 373 18.29 -1.01 -12.16
N ASP A 374 19.52 -0.50 -12.20
CA ASP A 374 20.67 -1.12 -11.48
C ASP A 374 20.47 -1.17 -9.96
N ASP A 375 19.98 -0.08 -9.38
CA ASP A 375 19.75 0.06 -7.94
C ASP A 375 18.54 -0.78 -7.48
N VAL A 376 17.42 -0.69 -8.19
CA VAL A 376 16.18 -1.39 -7.81
C VAL A 376 16.33 -2.90 -7.99
N ALA A 377 16.99 -3.34 -9.06
CA ALA A 377 17.24 -4.75 -9.29
C ALA A 377 18.17 -5.37 -8.24
N THR A 378 19.15 -4.61 -7.73
CA THR A 378 19.97 -5.07 -6.61
C THR A 378 19.13 -5.32 -5.36
N ILE A 379 18.23 -4.39 -5.01
CA ILE A 379 17.33 -4.54 -3.85
C ILE A 379 16.43 -5.77 -4.01
N TYR A 380 15.92 -5.99 -5.20
CA TYR A 380 15.03 -7.10 -5.49
C TYR A 380 15.74 -8.45 -5.43
N ALA A 381 16.94 -8.53 -6.02
CA ALA A 381 17.82 -9.68 -5.92
C ALA A 381 18.14 -10.01 -4.45
N ASP A 382 18.38 -8.99 -3.62
CA ASP A 382 18.59 -9.19 -2.18
C ASP A 382 17.36 -9.79 -1.49
N LEU A 383 16.16 -9.24 -1.73
CA LEU A 383 14.93 -9.75 -1.11
C LEU A 383 14.60 -11.19 -1.50
N ARG A 384 14.87 -11.56 -2.76
CA ARG A 384 14.71 -12.96 -3.21
C ARG A 384 15.77 -13.87 -2.61
N SER A 385 17.00 -13.40 -2.49
CA SER A 385 18.06 -14.11 -1.76
C SER A 385 17.66 -14.36 -0.31
N ASP A 386 17.08 -13.36 0.35
CA ASP A 386 16.58 -13.51 1.72
C ASP A 386 15.51 -14.59 1.80
N MET A 387 14.55 -14.59 0.88
CA MET A 387 13.50 -15.60 0.88
C MET A 387 14.05 -17.01 0.65
N THR A 388 14.99 -17.20 -0.27
CA THR A 388 15.61 -18.51 -0.49
C THR A 388 16.41 -18.94 0.74
N TRP A 389 17.27 -18.07 1.27
CA TRP A 389 18.11 -18.37 2.43
C TRP A 389 17.31 -18.72 3.67
N PHE A 390 16.20 -18.03 3.90
CA PHE A 390 15.42 -18.20 5.12
C PHE A 390 14.18 -19.08 4.98
N CYS A 391 13.85 -19.63 3.80
CA CYS A 391 12.65 -20.47 3.65
C CYS A 391 12.67 -21.74 4.54
N ASN A 392 13.87 -22.22 4.89
CA ASN A 392 14.08 -23.37 5.79
C ASN A 392 14.24 -22.99 7.27
N ASP A 393 14.37 -21.71 7.62
CA ASP A 393 14.45 -21.27 9.03
C ASP A 393 13.05 -21.43 9.68
N GLU A 394 12.98 -22.23 10.76
CA GLU A 394 11.74 -22.48 11.51
C GLU A 394 11.08 -21.20 12.06
N GLY A 395 11.87 -20.14 12.27
CA GLY A 395 11.38 -18.85 12.74
C GLY A 395 10.78 -17.97 11.64
N TRP A 396 10.93 -18.33 10.37
CA TRP A 396 10.38 -17.57 9.24
C TRP A 396 9.01 -18.12 8.84
N ARG A 397 8.06 -17.18 8.70
CA ARG A 397 6.67 -17.50 8.35
C ARG A 397 6.33 -17.27 6.89
N TRP A 398 7.30 -16.77 6.12
CA TRP A 398 7.11 -16.39 4.74
C TRP A 398 6.73 -17.62 3.91
N GLY A 399 5.53 -17.59 3.35
CA GLY A 399 4.99 -18.64 2.50
C GLY A 399 4.74 -18.19 1.06
N THR A 400 4.63 -16.88 0.81
CA THR A 400 4.40 -16.34 -0.53
C THR A 400 5.06 -14.98 -0.72
N LEU A 401 5.85 -14.83 -1.78
CA LEU A 401 6.29 -13.53 -2.32
C LEU A 401 5.63 -13.32 -3.66
N VAL A 402 4.97 -12.18 -3.83
CA VAL A 402 4.43 -11.71 -5.10
C VAL A 402 5.20 -10.47 -5.51
N SER A 403 5.58 -10.41 -6.78
CA SER A 403 6.13 -9.20 -7.38
C SER A 403 5.44 -8.92 -8.69
N ASP A 404 4.91 -7.71 -8.82
CA ASP A 404 4.15 -7.32 -10.00
C ASP A 404 5.03 -6.83 -11.15
N ASP A 405 6.25 -6.40 -10.85
CA ASP A 405 7.27 -5.88 -11.76
C ASP A 405 8.15 -6.98 -12.40
N HIS A 406 7.78 -8.25 -12.25
CA HIS A 406 8.53 -9.40 -12.76
C HIS A 406 8.84 -9.38 -14.27
N GLU A 407 7.97 -8.80 -15.11
CA GLU A 407 8.19 -8.67 -16.56
C GLU A 407 9.32 -7.70 -16.88
N TRP A 408 9.48 -6.65 -16.07
CA TRP A 408 10.56 -5.67 -16.24
C TRP A 408 11.92 -6.26 -15.91
N TYR A 409 12.02 -7.05 -14.84
CA TYR A 409 13.29 -7.71 -14.50
C TYR A 409 13.77 -8.68 -15.58
N ARG A 410 12.86 -9.31 -16.34
CA ARG A 410 13.26 -10.15 -17.49
C ARG A 410 14.03 -9.38 -18.56
N ARG A 411 13.86 -8.06 -18.62
CA ARG A 411 14.58 -7.18 -19.56
C ARG A 411 15.99 -6.83 -19.05
N CYS A 412 16.24 -6.90 -17.74
CA CYS A 412 17.52 -6.60 -17.08
C CYS A 412 18.47 -7.81 -17.06
N ARG A 413 18.89 -8.28 -18.24
CA ARG A 413 19.64 -9.55 -18.39
C ARG A 413 20.89 -9.66 -17.50
N GLY A 414 21.68 -8.60 -17.34
CA GLY A 414 22.91 -8.65 -16.52
C GLY A 414 22.66 -8.93 -15.04
N LEU A 415 21.54 -8.44 -14.49
CA LEU A 415 21.16 -8.66 -13.10
C LEU A 415 20.57 -10.04 -12.87
N VAL A 416 19.82 -10.55 -13.86
CA VAL A 416 19.38 -11.95 -13.90
C VAL A 416 20.59 -12.87 -13.80
N GLU A 417 21.59 -12.66 -14.66
CA GLU A 417 22.81 -13.47 -14.70
C GLU A 417 23.60 -13.37 -13.38
N ALA A 418 23.81 -12.16 -12.83
CA ALA A 418 24.50 -11.98 -11.56
C ALA A 418 23.78 -12.60 -10.35
N PHE A 419 22.44 -12.51 -10.31
CA PHE A 419 21.65 -13.16 -9.27
C PHE A 419 21.72 -14.68 -9.40
N GLU A 420 21.59 -15.21 -10.61
CA GLU A 420 21.72 -16.65 -10.90
C GLU A 420 23.08 -17.18 -10.46
N GLU A 421 24.18 -16.50 -10.80
CA GLU A 421 25.53 -16.86 -10.34
C GLU A 421 25.60 -16.90 -8.80
N SER A 422 25.04 -15.89 -8.13
CA SER A 422 25.05 -15.81 -6.66
C SER A 422 24.21 -16.89 -5.97
N GLN A 423 23.07 -17.30 -6.57
CA GLN A 423 22.20 -18.33 -6.03
C GLN A 423 22.74 -19.73 -6.30
N LEU A 424 23.36 -19.95 -7.47
CA LEU A 424 23.97 -21.22 -7.85
C LEU A 424 25.18 -21.56 -6.97
N ASP A 425 25.94 -20.57 -6.51
CA ASP A 425 27.05 -20.77 -5.58
C ASP A 425 26.61 -21.09 -4.13
N GLY A 426 25.42 -20.66 -3.74
CA GLY A 426 24.93 -20.76 -2.35
C GLY A 426 24.06 -21.98 -2.05
N PHE A 427 23.46 -22.60 -3.08
CA PHE A 427 22.54 -23.72 -2.91
C PHE A 427 23.01 -24.96 -3.67
N GLU A 428 23.16 -26.08 -2.96
CA GLU A 428 23.03 -27.41 -3.56
C GLU A 428 21.54 -27.63 -3.93
N VAL A 429 21.03 -26.89 -4.92
CA VAL A 429 19.68 -27.16 -5.43
C VAL A 429 19.78 -28.42 -6.29
N GLU A 430 19.35 -29.55 -5.72
CA GLU A 430 18.92 -30.72 -6.49
C GLU A 430 17.74 -30.30 -7.38
N PHE A 431 18.01 -29.65 -8.51
CA PHE A 431 17.00 -29.41 -9.53
C PHE A 431 16.79 -30.70 -10.33
N MET A 432 15.56 -31.21 -10.26
CA MET A 432 15.04 -32.20 -11.19
C MET A 432 15.24 -31.73 -12.63
N GLU A 433 15.86 -32.63 -13.40
CA GLU A 433 16.01 -32.60 -14.85
C GLU A 433 14.67 -32.24 -15.55
N THR A 434 14.76 -31.50 -16.66
CA THR A 434 13.71 -31.20 -17.67
C THR A 434 12.92 -29.89 -17.56
N PHE A 435 13.56 -28.73 -17.75
CA PHE A 435 12.84 -27.50 -18.13
C PHE A 435 13.64 -26.65 -19.11
N GLU A 436 12.93 -25.96 -20.01
CA GLU A 436 13.49 -25.40 -21.26
C GLU A 436 14.13 -24.01 -21.12
N ASP A 437 13.92 -23.27 -20.02
CA ASP A 437 14.63 -21.99 -19.75
C ASP A 437 14.73 -21.67 -18.23
N PRO A 438 15.95 -21.71 -17.63
CA PRO A 438 16.19 -21.33 -16.23
C PRO A 438 15.79 -19.88 -15.89
N ALA A 439 16.00 -18.93 -16.81
CA ALA A 439 15.83 -17.49 -16.55
C ALA A 439 14.36 -17.11 -16.24
N THR A 440 13.41 -17.81 -16.88
CA THR A 440 11.97 -17.55 -16.66
C THR A 440 11.48 -17.91 -15.26
N ARG A 441 12.15 -18.83 -14.55
CA ARG A 441 11.76 -19.33 -13.22
C ARG A 441 12.25 -18.46 -12.09
N VAL A 442 13.50 -18.04 -12.22
CA VAL A 442 14.20 -17.17 -11.26
C VAL A 442 13.54 -15.79 -11.19
N TRP A 443 12.66 -15.46 -12.14
CA TRP A 443 11.93 -14.20 -12.23
C TRP A 443 10.41 -14.37 -12.35
N ALA A 444 9.86 -15.48 -11.86
CA ALA A 444 8.40 -15.68 -11.86
C ALA A 444 7.68 -14.65 -10.97
N ARG A 445 6.43 -14.29 -11.33
CA ARG A 445 5.60 -13.32 -10.58
C ARG A 445 5.38 -13.71 -9.13
N GLU A 446 5.16 -15.00 -8.89
CA GLU A 446 4.77 -15.52 -7.59
C GLU A 446 5.69 -16.68 -7.17
N TRP A 447 6.24 -16.57 -5.97
CA TRP A 447 7.06 -17.59 -5.32
C TRP A 447 6.31 -18.09 -4.09
N ARG A 448 6.14 -19.40 -3.98
CA ARG A 448 5.46 -20.04 -2.84
C ARG A 448 6.37 -21.05 -2.18
N VAL A 449 6.51 -20.96 -0.87
CA VAL A 449 7.11 -22.04 -0.08
C VAL A 449 6.05 -23.13 0.12
N VAL A 450 6.33 -24.33 -0.35
CA VAL A 450 5.48 -25.51 -0.15
C VAL A 450 6.24 -26.56 0.65
N GLU A 451 5.52 -27.24 1.53
CA GLU A 451 6.05 -28.38 2.27
C GLU A 451 5.90 -29.65 1.40
N ASP A 452 6.98 -30.41 1.30
CA ASP A 452 7.07 -31.67 0.57
C ASP A 452 7.44 -32.78 1.56
N GLU A 453 6.53 -33.73 1.76
CA GLU A 453 6.77 -34.90 2.61
C GLU A 453 7.55 -35.96 1.82
N GLY A 454 8.88 -35.94 1.95
CA GLY A 454 9.76 -36.96 1.39
C GLY A 454 10.08 -38.08 2.39
N ASP A 455 10.78 -39.11 1.91
CA ASP A 455 11.24 -40.23 2.75
C ASP A 455 12.15 -39.78 3.92
N GLU A 456 12.77 -38.60 3.80
CA GLU A 456 13.63 -37.98 4.81
C GLU A 456 12.90 -36.98 5.74
N GLY A 457 11.57 -36.87 5.61
CA GLY A 457 10.73 -35.95 6.40
C GLY A 457 10.20 -34.76 5.59
N VAL A 458 9.61 -33.80 6.30
CA VAL A 458 9.05 -32.58 5.70
C VAL A 458 10.19 -31.67 5.28
N ARG A 459 10.37 -31.49 3.97
CA ARG A 459 11.28 -30.49 3.41
C ARG A 459 10.46 -29.32 2.86
N LYS A 460 10.92 -28.09 3.05
CA LYS A 460 10.32 -26.93 2.38
C LYS A 460 11.02 -26.72 1.05
N LYS A 461 10.26 -26.48 -0.01
CA LYS A 461 10.76 -26.10 -1.33
C LYS A 461 10.03 -24.88 -1.84
N VAL A 462 10.71 -24.08 -2.66
CA VAL A 462 10.10 -22.93 -3.31
C VAL A 462 9.56 -23.36 -4.67
N VAL A 463 8.29 -23.07 -4.94
CA VAL A 463 7.60 -23.31 -6.21
C VAL A 463 7.25 -21.96 -6.85
N PHE A 464 7.46 -21.88 -8.15
CA PHE A 464 7.23 -20.70 -8.96
C PHE A 464 5.91 -20.81 -9.71
N ARG A 465 5.16 -19.72 -9.79
CA ARG A 465 3.92 -19.66 -10.57
C ARG A 465 3.89 -18.42 -11.44
N ASP A 466 3.96 -18.63 -12.76
CA ASP A 466 3.59 -17.62 -13.73
C ASP A 466 2.07 -17.66 -13.93
N GLN A 467 1.40 -16.54 -13.62
CA GLN A 467 -0.06 -16.43 -13.76
C GLN A 467 -0.55 -16.33 -15.21
N VAL A 468 0.34 -16.30 -16.19
CA VAL A 468 0.02 -16.07 -17.62
C VAL A 468 -0.96 -17.12 -18.20
N ALA A 469 -1.19 -18.25 -17.51
CA ALA A 469 -2.12 -19.28 -17.96
C ALA A 469 -3.58 -19.19 -17.45
N LEU A 470 -3.96 -18.26 -16.55
CA LEU A 470 -5.25 -18.39 -15.83
C LEU A 470 -6.17 -17.15 -15.75
N ASP A 471 -5.83 -16.02 -16.37
CA ASP A 471 -6.78 -14.90 -16.48
C ASP A 471 -7.10 -14.59 -17.96
N PRO A 472 -8.05 -15.30 -18.58
CA PRO A 472 -8.47 -15.04 -19.95
C PRO A 472 -9.17 -13.66 -20.13
N GLY A 473 -9.36 -12.89 -19.06
CA GLY A 473 -9.93 -11.54 -19.08
C GLY A 473 -8.90 -10.41 -18.95
N ARG A 474 -7.62 -10.72 -18.68
CA ARG A 474 -6.55 -9.72 -18.71
C ARG A 474 -6.07 -9.65 -20.15
N GLU A 475 -6.49 -8.60 -20.88
CA GLU A 475 -6.04 -8.32 -22.24
C GLU A 475 -4.52 -8.51 -22.30
N ARG A 476 -4.05 -9.37 -23.20
CA ARG A 476 -2.62 -9.46 -23.51
C ARG A 476 -2.18 -8.07 -23.94
N PHE A 477 -1.06 -7.61 -23.40
CA PHE A 477 -0.41 -6.39 -23.88
C PHE A 477 -0.04 -6.45 -25.37
N ASP A 478 -0.14 -7.63 -25.99
CA ASP A 478 -0.01 -7.85 -27.44
C ASP A 478 -1.10 -7.16 -28.30
N ASP A 479 -2.21 -6.66 -27.72
CA ASP A 479 -3.29 -5.98 -28.47
C ASP A 479 -3.17 -4.43 -28.48
N VAL A 480 -2.09 -3.86 -27.92
CA VAL A 480 -1.65 -2.50 -28.32
C VAL A 480 -1.00 -2.65 -29.69
N GLY A 481 -1.83 -2.54 -30.73
CA GLY A 481 -1.58 -3.11 -32.06
C GLY A 481 -0.19 -2.86 -32.64
N ASP A 482 0.36 -3.91 -33.26
CA ASP A 482 1.44 -3.93 -34.25
C ASP A 482 2.17 -2.59 -34.44
N LEU A 483 2.97 -2.20 -33.45
CA LEU A 483 4.09 -1.29 -33.66
C LEU A 483 5.25 -2.16 -34.16
N ASP A 484 5.66 -1.85 -35.39
CA ASP A 484 6.57 -2.60 -36.23
C ASP A 484 7.97 -2.72 -35.58
N LEU A 485 8.22 -3.80 -34.84
CA LEU A 485 9.48 -4.13 -34.15
C LEU A 485 10.65 -4.50 -35.09
N HIS A 486 10.62 -4.04 -36.35
CA HIS A 486 11.68 -4.28 -37.34
C HIS A 486 12.82 -3.23 -37.33
N TYR A 487 12.82 -2.28 -36.40
CA TYR A 487 13.89 -1.28 -36.24
C TYR A 487 14.71 -1.48 -34.95
N LEU A 488 15.27 -2.67 -34.75
CA LEU A 488 16.27 -2.92 -33.70
C LEU A 488 17.51 -3.62 -34.27
N GLN A 489 18.12 -3.01 -35.29
CA GLN A 489 19.55 -3.15 -35.50
C GLN A 489 20.17 -1.74 -35.49
N PRO A 490 21.20 -1.48 -34.65
CA PRO A 490 21.90 -0.21 -34.69
C PRO A 490 22.48 -0.02 -36.09
N SER A 491 22.24 1.13 -36.72
CA SER A 491 22.83 1.40 -38.02
C SER A 491 24.36 1.38 -37.89
N GLU A 492 25.05 0.76 -38.86
CA GLU A 492 26.53 0.73 -38.91
C GLU A 492 27.15 2.15 -38.93
N ASP A 493 26.34 3.20 -39.12
CA ASP A 493 26.77 4.59 -39.06
C ASP A 493 26.88 5.11 -37.60
N ALA A 494 26.05 4.62 -36.66
CA ALA A 494 26.12 5.01 -35.25
C ALA A 494 27.38 4.46 -34.54
N PHE A 495 27.82 3.25 -34.90
CA PHE A 495 29.09 2.70 -34.41
C PHE A 495 30.31 3.45 -34.99
N ARG A 496 30.19 3.99 -36.20
CA ARG A 496 31.27 4.73 -36.87
C ARG A 496 31.43 6.14 -36.31
N GLU A 497 30.33 6.81 -35.96
CA GLU A 497 30.35 8.11 -35.28
C GLU A 497 30.96 8.02 -33.87
N TYR A 498 30.70 6.92 -33.15
CA TYR A 498 31.28 6.68 -31.83
C TYR A 498 32.79 6.38 -31.89
N GLU A 499 33.25 5.61 -32.88
CA GLU A 499 34.69 5.37 -33.11
C GLU A 499 35.43 6.62 -33.61
N GLU A 500 34.80 7.47 -34.44
CA GLU A 500 35.37 8.76 -34.84
C GLU A 500 35.47 9.74 -33.67
N TYR A 501 34.49 9.77 -32.78
CA TYR A 501 34.51 10.59 -31.56
C TYR A 501 35.65 10.19 -30.61
N LEU A 502 35.88 8.89 -30.42
CA LEU A 502 37.00 8.37 -29.62
C LEU A 502 38.39 8.60 -30.26
N ALA A 503 38.46 8.81 -31.57
CA ALA A 503 39.71 9.05 -32.28
C ALA A 503 40.16 10.52 -32.29
N THR A 504 39.29 11.47 -31.98
CA THR A 504 39.57 12.91 -32.19
C THR A 504 40.24 13.69 -31.06
N ASP A 505 40.38 13.18 -29.84
CA ASP A 505 41.17 13.88 -28.82
C ASP A 505 41.74 13.01 -27.67
N PRO A 506 42.99 12.52 -27.79
CA PRO A 506 43.65 11.78 -26.71
C PRO A 506 44.15 12.68 -25.57
N ALA A 507 43.99 14.01 -25.63
CA ALA A 507 44.66 14.94 -24.71
C ALA A 507 43.77 15.48 -23.57
N ALA A 508 42.52 15.06 -23.46
CA ALA A 508 41.58 15.59 -22.47
C ALA A 508 41.61 14.90 -21.08
N TRP A 509 42.52 13.96 -20.84
CA TRP A 509 42.54 13.12 -19.62
C TRP A 509 43.72 13.39 -18.67
N ASP A 510 44.28 14.60 -18.69
CA ASP A 510 45.33 15.01 -17.73
C ASP A 510 45.08 16.44 -17.23
N SER A 511 44.00 16.65 -16.48
CA SER A 511 43.89 17.66 -15.41
C SER A 511 42.52 17.66 -14.74
N ASP A 512 42.38 16.93 -13.63
CA ASP A 512 42.04 17.41 -12.27
C ASP A 512 41.55 16.25 -11.39
#